data_AF-A0A7S2ITB4-F1
#
_entry.id   AF-A0A7S2ITB4-F1
#
_cell.length_a   1.000
_cell.length_b   1.000
_cell.length_c   1.000
_cell.angle_alpha   90.00
_cell.angle_beta   90.00
_cell.angle_gamma   90.00
#
_symmetry.space_group_name_H-M   'P 1'
#
loop_
_entity.id
_entity.type
_entity.pdbx_description
1 polymer ?
#
loop_
_entity_poly.entity_id
_entity_poly.type
_entity_poly.pdbx_seq_one_letter_code
_entity_poly.pdbx_strand_id
1 'polypeptide(L)'
;GEAALPPGYARPVILHRAILGSVERMTGVLCEHFAGKWPFWLSPRQVMVVPVSEDAFEYACYVRDTLHRRGIHADANLGDGTLKKKVREAQVAQWNYIMVVGKNEEEQVSVNLRVRGQAKPVGERDLAELIEQLEEENRPRALSQPRALPPFRRREAAEAPETAEEAEPVAEAPAAAEAVEPAKEEGAHETEPAMA
;
A
#
# COMPACT_ATOMS: atom_id res chain seq x y z
N GLY A 1 37.66 -28.63 -14.09
CA GLY A 1 38.09 -28.55 -15.49
C GLY A 1 37.12 -27.65 -16.21
N GLU A 2 37.51 -26.42 -16.45
CA GLU A 2 36.64 -25.44 -17.08
C GLU A 2 36.73 -25.62 -18.60
N ALA A 3 35.62 -26.03 -19.24
CA ALA A 3 35.59 -26.16 -20.69
C ALA A 3 35.83 -24.79 -21.33
N ALA A 4 36.84 -24.71 -22.21
CA ALA A 4 37.15 -23.51 -22.95
C ALA A 4 35.96 -23.11 -23.84
N LEU A 5 35.58 -21.84 -23.81
CA LEU A 5 34.51 -21.30 -24.65
C LEU A 5 35.02 -21.15 -26.10
N PRO A 6 34.14 -21.26 -27.11
CA PRO A 6 34.52 -20.96 -28.49
C PRO A 6 35.00 -19.51 -28.66
N PRO A 7 35.88 -19.22 -29.63
CA PRO A 7 36.34 -17.85 -29.90
C PRO A 7 35.15 -16.91 -30.15
N GLY A 8 35.17 -15.73 -29.52
CA GLY A 8 34.08 -14.75 -29.61
C GLY A 8 32.92 -14.95 -28.63
N TYR A 9 32.99 -15.93 -27.72
CA TYR A 9 31.98 -16.17 -26.69
C TYR A 9 32.48 -15.81 -25.28
N ALA A 10 31.59 -15.25 -24.46
CA ALA A 10 31.80 -14.98 -23.04
C ALA A 10 30.66 -15.61 -22.21
N ARG A 11 30.94 -16.02 -20.97
CA ARG A 11 29.89 -16.50 -20.05
C ARG A 11 29.02 -15.31 -19.63
N PRO A 12 27.68 -15.43 -19.66
CA PRO A 12 26.81 -14.36 -19.17
C PRO A 12 26.88 -14.25 -17.64
N VAL A 13 26.65 -13.03 -17.13
CA VAL A 13 26.39 -12.79 -15.71
C VAL A 13 24.89 -12.92 -15.46
N ILE A 14 24.50 -13.74 -14.48
CA ILE A 14 23.10 -13.90 -14.07
C ILE A 14 22.82 -12.96 -12.89
N LEU A 15 21.84 -12.05 -13.05
CA LEU A 15 21.35 -11.18 -11.99
C LEU A 15 19.99 -11.67 -11.49
N HIS A 16 19.96 -12.23 -10.28
CA HIS A 16 18.71 -12.55 -9.60
C HIS A 16 18.21 -11.31 -8.85
N ARG A 17 16.94 -10.92 -9.08
CA ARG A 17 16.31 -9.80 -8.37
C ARG A 17 14.86 -10.12 -8.01
N ALA A 18 14.45 -9.68 -6.82
CA ALA A 18 13.04 -9.58 -6.42
C ALA A 18 12.86 -8.27 -5.68
N ILE A 19 11.84 -7.47 -6.02
CA ILE A 19 11.58 -6.18 -5.37
C ILE A 19 10.76 -6.41 -4.10
N LEU A 20 9.63 -7.11 -4.22
CA LEU A 20 8.77 -7.45 -3.09
C LEU A 20 9.17 -8.77 -2.41
N GLY A 21 9.95 -9.61 -3.09
CA GLY A 21 10.12 -11.02 -2.71
C GLY A 21 8.90 -11.84 -3.13
N SER A 22 8.13 -12.34 -2.16
CA SER A 22 6.83 -12.99 -2.39
C SER A 22 5.69 -12.01 -2.09
N VAL A 23 4.59 -12.14 -2.84
CA VAL A 23 3.40 -11.29 -2.64
C VAL A 23 2.83 -11.51 -1.26
N GLU A 24 2.72 -12.76 -0.82
CA GLU A 24 2.17 -13.16 0.48
C GLU A 24 2.96 -12.56 1.64
N ARG A 25 4.30 -12.64 1.57
CA ARG A 25 5.16 -12.05 2.60
C ARG A 25 5.03 -10.53 2.63
N MET A 26 5.01 -9.89 1.47
CA MET A 26 4.83 -8.45 1.38
C MET A 26 3.45 -8.03 1.91
N THR A 27 2.38 -8.76 1.58
CA THR A 27 1.04 -8.51 2.13
C THR A 27 1.05 -8.60 3.65
N GLY A 28 1.71 -9.60 4.24
CA GLY A 28 1.87 -9.71 5.70
C GLY A 28 2.56 -8.48 6.31
N VAL A 29 3.69 -8.05 5.74
CA VAL A 29 4.41 -6.84 6.17
C VAL A 29 3.52 -5.60 6.07
N LEU A 30 2.76 -5.44 4.97
CA LEU A 30 1.88 -4.29 4.80
C LEU A 30 0.67 -4.34 5.75
N CYS A 31 0.13 -5.52 6.04
CA CYS A 31 -0.94 -5.69 7.04
C CYS A 31 -0.49 -5.17 8.41
N GLU A 32 0.71 -5.54 8.85
CA GLU A 32 1.31 -5.11 10.12
C GLU A 32 1.63 -3.61 10.09
N HIS A 33 2.27 -3.14 9.02
CA HIS A 33 2.66 -1.74 8.87
C HIS A 33 1.46 -0.78 8.90
N PHE A 34 0.38 -1.11 8.19
CA PHE A 34 -0.81 -0.27 8.15
C PHE A 34 -1.82 -0.58 9.26
N ALA A 35 -1.63 -1.66 10.03
CA ALA A 35 -2.60 -2.14 11.01
C ALA A 35 -4.04 -2.21 10.44
N GLY A 36 -4.17 -2.69 9.18
CA GLY A 36 -5.44 -2.75 8.45
C GLY A 36 -5.95 -1.44 7.84
N LYS A 37 -5.25 -0.31 8.02
CA LYS A 37 -5.59 1.01 7.43
C LYS A 37 -4.92 1.21 6.08
N TRP A 38 -5.28 0.38 5.11
CA TRP A 38 -4.69 0.39 3.77
C TRP A 38 -4.77 1.76 3.08
N PRO A 39 -3.69 2.21 2.39
CA PRO A 39 -3.78 3.38 1.52
C PRO A 39 -4.84 3.15 0.44
N PHE A 40 -5.47 4.22 -0.05
CA PHE A 40 -6.66 4.10 -0.90
C PHE A 40 -6.45 3.18 -2.11
N TRP A 41 -5.37 3.37 -2.87
CA TRP A 41 -5.03 2.55 -4.05
C TRP A 41 -4.81 1.05 -3.76
N LEU A 42 -4.53 0.67 -2.51
CA LEU A 42 -4.29 -0.73 -2.11
C LEU A 42 -5.47 -1.31 -1.32
N SER A 43 -6.40 -0.47 -0.90
CA SER A 43 -7.46 -0.87 0.02
C SER A 43 -8.44 -1.82 -0.67
N PRO A 44 -8.76 -2.97 -0.07
CA PRO A 44 -9.86 -3.81 -0.55
C PRO A 44 -11.23 -3.21 -0.20
N ARG A 45 -11.29 -2.06 0.49
CA ARG A 45 -12.50 -1.40 0.99
C ARG A 45 -12.37 0.10 0.82
N GLN A 46 -12.45 0.55 -0.43
CA GLN A 46 -12.24 1.95 -0.80
C GLN A 46 -13.42 2.85 -0.38
N VAL A 47 -14.62 2.59 -0.89
CA VAL A 47 -15.81 3.42 -0.60
C VAL A 47 -17.02 2.62 -0.14
N MET A 48 -17.59 2.98 1.01
CA MET A 48 -18.89 2.48 1.46
C MET A 48 -19.96 3.55 1.29
N VAL A 49 -20.99 3.28 0.50
CA VAL A 49 -22.17 4.13 0.34
C VAL A 49 -23.24 3.70 1.34
N VAL A 50 -23.77 4.66 2.12
CA VAL A 50 -24.76 4.40 3.17
C VAL A 50 -25.98 5.29 2.95
N PRO A 51 -27.10 4.75 2.49
CA PRO A 51 -28.34 5.51 2.37
C PRO A 51 -28.93 5.82 3.76
N VAL A 52 -29.54 7.00 3.89
CA VAL A 52 -30.22 7.47 5.11
C VAL A 52 -31.56 6.75 5.31
N SER A 53 -32.26 6.44 4.22
CA SER A 53 -33.56 5.73 4.19
C SER A 53 -33.67 4.84 2.94
N GLU A 54 -34.72 4.02 2.88
CA GLU A 54 -35.03 3.16 1.72
C GLU A 54 -35.23 3.96 0.43
N ASP A 55 -35.80 5.17 0.52
CA ASP A 55 -36.00 6.06 -0.63
C ASP A 55 -34.68 6.39 -1.37
N ALA A 56 -33.56 6.41 -0.65
CA ALA A 56 -32.25 6.72 -1.21
C ALA A 56 -31.49 5.48 -1.74
N PHE A 57 -32.10 4.29 -1.76
CA PHE A 57 -31.43 3.05 -2.19
C PHE A 57 -31.03 3.07 -3.66
N GLU A 58 -31.88 3.61 -4.53
CA GLU A 58 -31.58 3.73 -5.96
C GLU A 58 -30.39 4.67 -6.18
N TYR A 59 -30.39 5.82 -5.52
CA TYR A 59 -29.28 6.76 -5.59
C TYR A 59 -27.98 6.19 -5.00
N ALA A 60 -28.05 5.44 -3.89
CA ALA A 60 -26.89 4.74 -3.34
C ALA A 60 -26.29 3.72 -4.33
N CYS A 61 -27.14 2.96 -5.04
CA CYS A 61 -26.69 2.05 -6.09
C CYS A 61 -26.09 2.81 -7.28
N TYR A 62 -26.70 3.93 -7.68
CA TYR A 62 -26.18 4.80 -8.74
C TYR A 62 -24.78 5.30 -8.41
N VAL A 63 -24.53 5.80 -7.19
CA VAL A 63 -23.21 6.25 -6.74
C VAL A 63 -22.20 5.09 -6.78
N ARG A 64 -22.55 3.92 -6.23
CA ARG A 64 -21.72 2.71 -6.26
C ARG A 64 -21.33 2.33 -7.70
N ASP A 65 -22.30 2.23 -8.59
CA ASP A 65 -22.07 1.79 -9.97
C ASP A 65 -21.26 2.82 -10.76
N THR A 66 -21.42 4.10 -10.44
CA THR A 66 -20.63 5.17 -11.01
C THR A 66 -19.16 5.07 -10.58
N LEU A 67 -18.89 4.81 -9.30
CA LEU A 67 -17.54 4.56 -8.80
C LEU A 67 -16.91 3.31 -9.43
N HIS A 68 -17.67 2.22 -9.55
CA HIS A 68 -17.21 1.00 -10.21
C HIS A 68 -16.81 1.22 -11.68
N ARG A 69 -17.61 1.98 -12.43
CA ARG A 69 -17.28 2.36 -13.82
C ARG A 69 -15.98 3.14 -13.94
N ARG A 70 -15.52 3.78 -12.85
CA ARG A 70 -14.25 4.51 -12.77
C ARG A 70 -13.10 3.69 -12.16
N GLY A 71 -13.31 2.39 -11.93
CA GLY A 71 -12.28 1.51 -11.37
C GLY A 71 -12.04 1.72 -9.88
N ILE A 72 -12.98 2.34 -9.17
CA ILE A 72 -12.97 2.49 -7.71
C ILE A 72 -13.90 1.43 -7.12
N HIS A 73 -13.38 0.62 -6.21
CA HIS A 73 -14.16 -0.39 -5.50
C HIS A 73 -15.13 0.27 -4.51
N ALA A 74 -16.42 -0.02 -4.66
CA ALA A 74 -17.44 0.56 -3.80
C ALA A 74 -18.53 -0.46 -3.46
N ASP A 75 -19.00 -0.43 -2.22
CA ASP A 75 -20.19 -1.17 -1.78
C ASP A 75 -21.29 -0.22 -1.33
N ALA A 76 -22.55 -0.68 -1.37
CA ALA A 76 -23.69 0.05 -0.82
C ALA A 76 -24.36 -0.77 0.29
N ASN A 77 -24.47 -0.21 1.50
CA ASN A 77 -25.12 -0.88 2.64
C ASN A 77 -26.63 -0.60 2.66
N LEU A 78 -27.37 -1.41 1.89
CA LEU A 78 -28.84 -1.38 1.82
C LEU A 78 -29.52 -2.21 2.92
N GLY A 79 -28.76 -2.80 3.85
CA GLY A 79 -29.32 -3.67 4.88
C GLY A 79 -30.12 -2.90 5.94
N ASP A 80 -30.79 -3.63 6.83
CA ASP A 80 -31.55 -3.02 7.91
C ASP A 80 -30.64 -2.44 9.00
N GLY A 81 -31.00 -1.27 9.52
CA GLY A 81 -30.32 -0.66 10.66
C GLY A 81 -30.27 0.85 10.58
N THR A 82 -30.06 1.47 11.75
CA THR A 82 -29.95 2.93 11.82
C THR A 82 -28.70 3.41 11.08
N LEU A 83 -28.77 4.61 10.49
CA LEU A 83 -27.64 5.25 9.83
C LEU A 83 -26.36 5.23 10.69
N LYS A 84 -26.50 5.52 11.99
CA LYS A 84 -25.39 5.53 12.94
C LYS A 84 -24.73 4.15 13.07
N LYS A 85 -25.53 3.07 13.09
CA LYS A 85 -25.02 1.70 13.14
C LYS A 85 -24.24 1.37 11.86
N LYS A 86 -24.82 1.62 10.68
CA LYS A 86 -24.17 1.37 9.38
C LYS A 86 -22.84 2.13 9.23
N VAL A 87 -22.83 3.41 9.58
CA VAL A 87 -21.60 4.23 9.56
C VAL A 87 -20.56 3.67 10.53
N ARG A 88 -20.98 3.25 11.74
CA ARG A 88 -20.06 2.67 12.72
C ARG A 88 -19.46 1.34 12.24
N GLU A 89 -20.27 0.47 11.65
CA GLU A 89 -19.80 -0.80 11.06
C GLU A 89 -18.77 -0.56 9.96
N ALA A 90 -19.05 0.40 9.06
CA ALA A 90 -18.11 0.78 8.01
C ALA A 90 -16.80 1.37 8.57
N GLN A 91 -16.86 2.17 9.64
CA GLN A 91 -15.68 2.67 10.33
C GLN A 91 -14.85 1.54 10.97
N VAL A 92 -15.50 0.57 11.61
CA VAL A 92 -14.81 -0.58 12.23
C VAL A 92 -14.12 -1.42 11.14
N ALA A 93 -14.79 -1.64 10.01
CA ALA A 93 -14.27 -2.38 8.87
C ALA A 93 -13.15 -1.67 8.08
N GLN A 94 -12.73 -0.48 8.52
CA GLN A 94 -11.64 0.33 7.95
C GLN A 94 -11.85 0.79 6.51
N TRP A 95 -13.11 1.04 6.09
CA TRP A 95 -13.38 1.70 4.81
C TRP A 95 -12.67 3.06 4.74
N ASN A 96 -12.01 3.36 3.61
CA ASN A 96 -11.27 4.62 3.45
C ASN A 96 -12.22 5.82 3.47
N TYR A 97 -13.32 5.71 2.72
CA TYR A 97 -14.37 6.71 2.64
C TYR A 97 -15.73 6.09 2.91
N ILE A 98 -16.58 6.84 3.62
CA ILE A 98 -17.99 6.51 3.83
C ILE A 98 -18.80 7.68 3.27
N MET A 99 -19.59 7.40 2.24
CA MET A 99 -20.46 8.36 1.58
C MET A 99 -21.87 8.17 2.08
N VAL A 100 -22.41 9.14 2.81
CA VAL A 100 -23.81 9.11 3.23
C VAL A 100 -24.66 9.84 2.21
N VAL A 101 -25.78 9.23 1.83
CA VAL A 101 -26.67 9.77 0.81
C VAL A 101 -28.13 9.73 1.28
N GLY A 102 -28.83 10.84 1.11
CA GLY A 102 -30.27 10.93 1.30
C GLY A 102 -30.91 11.69 0.13
N LYS A 103 -32.14 12.14 0.34
CA LYS A 103 -32.90 12.87 -0.69
C LYS A 103 -32.24 14.17 -1.13
N ASN A 104 -31.65 14.91 -0.19
CA ASN A 104 -30.95 16.16 -0.51
C ASN A 104 -29.75 15.90 -1.41
N GLU A 105 -28.96 14.87 -1.10
CA GLU A 105 -27.80 14.48 -1.88
C GLU A 105 -28.17 13.93 -3.26
N GLU A 106 -29.30 13.24 -3.38
CA GLU A 106 -29.86 12.80 -4.66
C GLU A 106 -30.24 13.98 -5.56
N GLU A 107 -30.97 14.96 -5.02
CA GLU A 107 -31.40 16.16 -5.75
C GLU A 107 -30.21 17.00 -6.26
N GLN A 108 -29.11 17.00 -5.52
CA GLN A 108 -27.91 17.79 -5.82
C GLN A 108 -26.81 16.99 -6.53
N VAL A 109 -27.00 15.68 -6.75
CA VAL A 109 -25.96 14.77 -7.28
C VAL A 109 -24.66 14.88 -6.46
N SER A 110 -24.81 14.87 -5.15
CA SER A 110 -23.73 15.04 -4.17
C SER A 110 -23.65 13.85 -3.21
N VAL A 111 -22.68 13.86 -2.31
CA VAL A 111 -22.58 12.91 -1.19
C VAL A 111 -22.09 13.62 0.08
N ASN A 112 -22.54 13.17 1.25
CA ASN A 112 -21.96 13.60 2.52
C ASN A 112 -20.75 12.72 2.87
N LEU A 113 -19.55 13.26 2.76
CA LEU A 113 -18.30 12.53 2.86
C LEU A 113 -17.79 12.43 4.30
N ARG A 114 -17.46 11.21 4.72
CA ARG A 114 -16.70 10.91 5.93
C ARG A 114 -15.40 10.19 5.56
N VAL A 115 -14.29 10.64 6.14
CA VAL A 115 -12.95 10.12 5.88
C VAL A 115 -12.47 9.30 7.07
N ARG A 116 -11.83 8.16 6.81
CA ARG A 116 -11.25 7.30 7.85
C ARG A 116 -10.26 8.08 8.72
N GLY A 117 -10.41 7.97 10.03
CA GLY A 117 -9.54 8.65 11.01
C GLY A 117 -9.94 10.09 11.33
N GLN A 118 -10.89 10.69 10.61
CA GLN A 118 -11.44 11.99 10.97
C GLN A 118 -12.66 11.85 11.90
N ALA A 119 -12.69 12.66 12.96
CA ALA A 119 -13.79 12.62 13.94
C ALA A 119 -15.10 13.22 13.41
N LYS A 120 -14.99 14.21 12.52
CA LYS A 120 -16.15 14.90 11.92
C LYS A 120 -16.25 14.59 10.43
N PRO A 121 -17.46 14.59 9.86
CA PRO A 121 -17.63 14.57 8.40
C PRO A 121 -16.91 15.76 7.77
N VAL A 122 -16.40 15.56 6.55
CA VAL A 122 -15.85 16.65 5.72
C VAL A 122 -17.00 17.54 5.25
N GLY A 123 -18.19 16.96 5.04
CA GLY A 123 -19.38 17.66 4.60
C GLY A 123 -19.85 17.15 3.24
N GLU A 124 -20.79 17.86 2.66
CA GLU A 124 -21.32 17.60 1.33
C GLU A 124 -20.29 17.93 0.25
N ARG A 125 -20.18 17.06 -0.76
CA ARG A 125 -19.26 17.19 -1.89
C ARG A 125 -20.00 16.77 -3.17
N ASP A 126 -19.77 17.52 -4.24
CA ASP A 126 -20.21 17.13 -5.57
C ASP A 126 -19.63 15.77 -5.95
N LEU A 127 -20.45 14.89 -6.54
CA LEU A 127 -20.04 13.53 -6.86
C LEU A 127 -18.98 13.49 -7.96
N ALA A 128 -19.09 14.35 -8.98
CA ALA A 128 -18.17 14.36 -10.10
C ALA A 128 -16.78 14.84 -9.67
N GLU A 129 -16.71 15.95 -8.94
CA GLU A 129 -15.45 16.47 -8.39
C GLU A 129 -14.77 15.46 -7.45
N LEU A 130 -15.57 14.76 -6.64
CA LEU A 130 -15.03 13.77 -5.72
C LEU A 130 -14.47 12.55 -6.46
N ILE A 131 -15.13 12.10 -7.53
CA ILE A 131 -14.63 11.01 -8.37
C ILE A 131 -13.26 11.35 -8.97
N GLU A 132 -13.09 12.57 -9.50
CA GLU A 132 -11.78 12.98 -10.05
C GLU A 132 -10.67 12.96 -9.00
N GLN A 133 -10.97 13.38 -7.78
CA GLN A 133 -10.02 13.33 -6.66
C GLN A 133 -9.67 11.89 -6.28
N LEU A 134 -10.67 11.01 -6.22
CA LEU A 134 -10.47 9.60 -5.90
C LEU A 134 -9.71 8.87 -7.00
N GLU A 135 -9.94 9.19 -8.28
CA GLU A 135 -9.18 8.63 -9.40
C GLU A 135 -7.70 8.99 -9.29
N GLU A 136 -7.37 10.21 -8.88
CA GLU A 136 -5.98 10.62 -8.64
C GLU A 136 -5.36 9.91 -7.43
N GLU A 137 -6.11 9.76 -6.33
CA GLU A 137 -5.63 9.02 -5.14
C GLU A 137 -5.49 7.51 -5.41
N ASN A 138 -6.27 6.96 -6.34
CA ASN A 138 -6.20 5.55 -6.75
C ASN A 138 -4.96 5.24 -7.60
N ARG A 139 -4.29 6.26 -8.14
CA ARG A 139 -3.03 6.07 -8.86
C ARG A 139 -1.92 5.82 -7.83
N PRO A 140 -1.16 4.72 -7.94
CA PRO A 140 0.02 4.56 -7.12
C PRO A 140 0.95 5.72 -7.43
N ARG A 141 1.21 6.58 -6.43
CA ARG A 141 2.22 7.62 -6.56
C ARG A 141 3.54 6.94 -6.90
N ALA A 142 3.97 7.03 -8.15
CA ALA A 142 5.38 6.85 -8.45
C ALA A 142 6.12 7.78 -7.50
N LEU A 143 7.14 7.25 -6.79
CA LEU A 143 8.04 8.08 -6.00
C LEU A 143 8.33 9.34 -6.81
N SER A 144 8.01 10.48 -6.21
CA SER A 144 7.67 11.77 -6.84
C SER A 144 8.84 12.48 -7.54
N GLN A 145 9.79 11.73 -8.09
CA GLN A 145 10.85 12.25 -8.92
C GLN A 145 10.94 11.41 -10.18
N PRO A 146 10.68 11.97 -11.37
CA PRO A 146 11.11 11.33 -12.59
C PRO A 146 12.62 11.11 -12.46
N ARG A 147 13.05 9.84 -12.39
CA ARG A 147 14.48 9.52 -12.48
C ARG A 147 14.94 10.06 -13.83
N ALA A 148 15.79 11.07 -13.80
CA ALA A 148 16.42 11.57 -15.01
C ALA A 148 17.10 10.37 -15.69
N LEU A 149 16.69 10.07 -16.92
CA LEU A 149 17.43 9.11 -17.72
C LEU A 149 18.82 9.72 -17.94
N PRO A 150 19.91 8.98 -17.66
CA PRO A 150 21.22 9.45 -18.06
C PRO A 150 21.20 9.69 -19.59
N PRO A 151 21.99 10.65 -20.10
CA PRO A 151 22.08 10.87 -21.53
C PRO A 151 22.42 9.55 -22.22
N PHE A 152 21.73 9.25 -23.33
CA PHE A 152 22.01 8.06 -24.12
C PHE A 152 23.48 8.05 -24.52
N ARG A 153 24.25 7.11 -23.98
CA ARG A 153 25.59 6.78 -24.48
C ARG A 153 25.46 5.59 -25.40
N ARG A 154 25.80 5.78 -26.67
CA ARG A 154 26.10 4.65 -27.57
C ARG A 154 27.23 3.87 -26.90
N ARG A 155 27.11 2.54 -26.79
CA ARG A 155 28.27 1.70 -26.43
C ARG A 155 29.35 1.99 -27.47
N GLU A 156 30.34 2.79 -27.12
CA GLU A 156 31.66 2.64 -27.73
C GLU A 156 32.08 1.21 -27.37
N ALA A 157 32.51 0.46 -28.39
CA ALA A 157 32.95 -0.92 -28.23
C ALA A 157 33.87 -0.95 -27.01
N ALA A 158 33.57 -1.81 -26.03
CA ALA A 158 34.33 -1.88 -24.79
C ALA A 158 35.82 -1.87 -25.10
N GLU A 159 36.49 -0.73 -24.91
CA GLU A 159 37.94 -0.71 -24.82
C GLU A 159 38.22 -1.53 -23.57
N ALA A 160 38.81 -2.71 -23.80
CA ALA A 160 39.31 -3.54 -22.72
C ALA A 160 40.17 -2.65 -21.82
N PRO A 161 40.02 -2.70 -20.49
CA PRO A 161 40.79 -1.84 -19.60
C PRO A 161 42.28 -2.05 -19.88
N GLU A 162 42.94 -1.02 -20.43
CA GLU A 162 44.39 -0.98 -20.51
C GLU A 162 44.91 -0.80 -19.09
N THR A 163 45.55 -1.87 -18.60
CA THR A 163 46.26 -2.02 -17.33
C THR A 163 45.40 -2.16 -16.07
N ALA A 164 45.64 -3.28 -15.37
CA ALA A 164 44.88 -3.80 -14.25
C ALA A 164 45.32 -3.22 -12.87
N GLU A 165 45.94 -2.05 -12.82
CA GLU A 165 46.65 -1.60 -11.61
C GLU A 165 45.91 -0.55 -10.76
N GLU A 166 44.83 0.06 -11.25
CA GLU A 166 44.05 1.04 -10.46
C GLU A 166 42.57 0.65 -10.35
N ALA A 167 42.31 -0.57 -9.89
CA ALA A 167 41.04 -0.85 -9.24
C ALA A 167 41.10 -0.28 -7.82
N GLU A 168 40.59 0.94 -7.62
CA GLU A 168 40.33 1.43 -6.27
C GLU A 168 39.49 0.38 -5.51
N PRO A 169 39.82 0.07 -4.25
CA PRO A 169 39.08 -0.93 -3.50
C PRO A 169 37.63 -0.48 -3.40
N VAL A 170 36.73 -1.30 -3.97
CA VAL A 170 35.29 -1.16 -3.78
C VAL A 170 35.07 -1.13 -2.28
N ALA A 171 34.66 0.04 -1.78
CA ALA A 171 34.36 0.24 -0.37
C ALA A 171 33.45 -0.89 0.10
N GLU A 172 33.97 -1.68 1.03
CA GLU A 172 33.29 -2.81 1.64
C GLU A 172 31.96 -2.30 2.21
N ALA A 173 30.85 -2.89 1.76
CA ALA A 173 29.53 -2.58 2.30
C ALA A 173 29.60 -2.76 3.83
N PRO A 174 29.15 -1.79 4.65
CA PRO A 174 29.26 -1.90 6.09
C PRO A 174 28.58 -3.18 6.55
N ALA A 175 29.37 -4.04 7.19
CA ALA A 175 28.91 -5.25 7.83
C ALA A 175 27.76 -4.89 8.79
N ALA A 176 26.59 -5.46 8.57
CA ALA A 176 25.53 -5.47 9.57
C ALA A 176 25.99 -6.37 10.73
N ALA A 177 26.66 -5.76 11.69
CA ALA A 177 26.97 -6.37 12.97
C ALA A 177 26.84 -5.30 14.05
N GLU A 178 25.71 -5.32 14.76
CA GLU A 178 25.73 -4.94 16.16
C GLU A 178 25.05 -6.05 16.94
N ALA A 179 25.87 -6.67 17.79
CA ALA A 179 25.50 -7.73 18.71
C ALA A 179 24.62 -7.15 19.81
N VAL A 180 23.50 -7.82 20.10
CA VAL A 180 22.82 -7.65 21.38
C VAL A 180 23.69 -8.30 22.44
N GLU A 181 24.26 -7.49 23.33
CA GLU A 181 25.02 -7.99 24.49
C GLU A 181 24.11 -8.83 25.41
N PRO A 182 24.61 -9.96 25.95
CA PRO A 182 23.88 -10.72 26.96
C PRO A 182 23.97 -10.00 28.32
N ALA A 183 22.81 -9.82 28.95
CA ALA A 183 22.71 -9.34 30.32
C ALA A 183 23.49 -10.25 31.29
N LYS A 184 24.36 -9.66 32.10
CA LYS A 184 25.07 -10.35 33.18
C LYS A 184 24.11 -10.68 34.33
N GLU A 185 24.08 -11.95 34.69
CA GLU A 185 23.62 -12.49 35.97
C GLU A 185 24.57 -12.07 37.10
N GLU A 186 24.03 -11.48 38.17
CA GLU A 186 24.60 -11.56 39.51
C GLU A 186 23.73 -12.55 40.32
N GLY A 187 24.32 -13.67 40.75
CA GLY A 187 23.73 -14.57 41.75
C GLY A 187 23.70 -13.92 43.14
N ALA A 188 23.09 -14.47 44.20
CA ALA A 188 22.52 -15.77 44.47
C ALA A 188 21.63 -15.63 45.72
N HIS A 189 20.63 -16.52 45.91
CA HIS A 189 20.56 -17.34 47.13
C HIS A 189 19.44 -18.40 47.04
N GLU A 190 19.86 -19.60 47.46
CA GLU A 190 19.16 -20.87 47.68
C GLU A 190 17.88 -20.70 48.54
N THR A 191 16.82 -21.50 48.39
CA THR A 191 16.76 -22.92 48.80
C THR A 191 15.42 -23.55 48.37
N GLU A 192 15.51 -24.82 47.98
CA GLU A 192 14.51 -25.87 47.65
C GLU A 192 13.58 -26.28 48.84
N PRO A 193 12.68 -27.30 48.73
CA PRO A 193 11.52 -27.45 47.85
C PRO A 193 10.28 -28.01 48.62
N ALA A 194 9.23 -28.39 47.89
CA ALA A 194 8.55 -29.72 48.00
C ALA A 194 7.00 -29.68 47.92
N MET A 195 6.51 -30.43 46.93
CA MET A 195 5.35 -31.34 46.96
C MET A 195 3.99 -30.81 47.43
N ALA A 196 3.07 -30.64 46.48
CA ALA A 196 1.98 -31.59 46.16
C ALA A 196 1.17 -31.08 44.96
#